data_AF-A0A8S8Y1X6-F1
#
_entry.id   AF-A0A8S8Y1X6-F1
#
_cell.length_a   1.000
_cell.length_b   1.000
_cell.length_c   1.000
_cell.angle_alpha   90.00
_cell.angle_beta   90.00
_cell.angle_gamma   90.00
#
_symmetry.space_group_name_H-M   'P 1'
#
loop_
_entity.id
_entity.type
_entity.pdbx_description
1 polymer ?
#
loop_
_entity_poly.entity_id
_entity_poly.type
_entity_poly.pdbx_seq_one_letter_code
_entity_poly.pdbx_strand_id
1 'polypeptide(L)'
;MLIGGFGTAGRMSSLGNLILHKDIYDEFMDKFMAKVESTRIGNSSVYKDVLYGPMLSEKYGKDFLSGVEMANQRSQTNLGPRRDSNENAPLNFVGDASEGVFMWPHVFVDVTEDMEFFP
;
A
#
# COMPACT_ATOMS: atom_id res chain seq x y z
N MET A 1 -7.30 3.34 10.86
CA MET A 1 -7.22 2.31 9.80
C MET A 1 -6.00 2.45 8.92
N LEU A 2 -5.71 3.58 8.27
CA LEU A 2 -4.52 3.68 7.39
C LEU A 2 -3.17 3.52 8.10
N ILE A 3 -3.01 4.04 9.31
CA ILE A 3 -1.79 3.79 10.12
C ILE A 3 -1.66 2.30 10.46
N GLY A 4 -2.80 1.61 10.58
CA GLY A 4 -2.85 0.16 10.73
C GLY A 4 -2.27 -0.52 9.49
N GLY A 5 -2.78 -0.29 8.28
CA GLY A 5 -2.31 -1.01 7.08
C GLY A 5 -0.93 -0.58 6.56
N PHE A 6 -0.65 0.72 6.59
CA PHE A 6 0.51 1.30 5.91
C PHE A 6 1.53 1.94 6.85
N GLY A 7 1.22 2.04 8.14
CA GLY A 7 2.17 2.55 9.13
C GLY A 7 3.46 1.73 9.12
N THR A 8 4.60 2.41 9.02
CA THR A 8 5.93 1.80 8.92
C THR A 8 6.18 0.92 7.67
N ALA A 9 5.45 1.15 6.59
CA ALA A 9 5.57 0.36 5.35
C ALA A 9 5.24 -1.13 5.55
N GLY A 10 4.24 -1.44 6.39
CA GLY A 10 3.70 -2.80 6.49
C GLY A 10 4.47 -3.75 7.45
N ARG A 11 5.06 -3.25 8.55
CA ARG A 11 5.69 -4.15 9.56
C ARG A 11 4.62 -4.91 10.35
N MET A 12 5.02 -6.05 10.94
CA MET A 12 4.29 -7.08 11.74
C MET A 12 2.93 -6.74 12.41
N SER A 13 2.61 -5.48 12.71
CA SER A 13 1.31 -5.02 13.19
C SER A 13 0.44 -4.38 12.09
N SER A 14 0.79 -4.58 10.81
CA SER A 14 0.08 -3.95 9.71
C SER A 14 -1.25 -4.64 9.44
N LEU A 15 -2.31 -3.86 9.27
CA LEU A 15 -3.64 -4.35 8.91
C LEU A 15 -3.54 -5.11 7.58
N GLY A 16 -3.65 -6.45 7.64
CA GLY A 16 -3.60 -7.33 6.48
C GLY A 16 -4.93 -7.38 5.73
N ASN A 17 -6.02 -7.73 6.44
CA ASN A 17 -7.37 -7.81 5.88
C ASN A 17 -8.31 -6.79 6.54
N LEU A 18 -9.19 -6.18 5.74
CA LEU A 18 -10.27 -5.32 6.22
C LEU A 18 -11.61 -5.94 5.83
N ILE A 19 -12.33 -6.48 6.82
CA ILE A 19 -13.67 -7.04 6.63
C ILE A 19 -14.70 -5.94 6.85
N LEU A 20 -15.48 -5.63 5.81
CA LEU A 20 -16.50 -4.59 5.82
C LEU A 20 -17.90 -5.22 5.71
N HIS A 21 -18.87 -4.63 6.40
CA HIS A 21 -20.27 -4.98 6.19
C HIS A 21 -20.73 -4.41 4.84
N LYS A 22 -21.47 -5.20 4.06
CA LYS A 22 -21.95 -4.84 2.71
C LYS A 22 -22.66 -3.47 2.67
N ASP A 23 -23.41 -3.12 3.72
CA ASP A 23 -24.20 -1.88 3.77
C ASP A 23 -23.33 -0.62 3.90
N ILE A 24 -22.07 -0.74 4.31
CA ILE A 24 -21.12 0.39 4.44
C ILE A 24 -20.00 0.32 3.41
N TYR A 25 -19.98 -0.72 2.57
CA TYR A 25 -18.84 -1.02 1.70
C TYR A 25 -18.49 0.14 0.78
N ASP A 26 -19.47 0.61 -0.01
CA ASP A 26 -19.25 1.66 -1.00
C ASP A 26 -18.81 2.99 -0.34
N GLU A 27 -19.57 3.45 0.66
CA GLU A 27 -19.27 4.71 1.36
C GLU A 27 -17.89 4.66 2.06
N PHE A 28 -17.56 3.51 2.65
CA PHE A 28 -16.28 3.33 3.31
C PHE A 28 -15.14 3.32 2.29
N MET A 29 -15.28 2.57 1.20
CA MET A 29 -14.24 2.43 0.18
C MET A 29 -13.94 3.75 -0.50
N ASP A 30 -14.97 4.57 -0.79
CA ASP A 30 -14.78 5.93 -1.32
C ASP A 30 -13.92 6.79 -0.39
N LYS A 31 -14.26 6.81 0.90
CA LYS A 31 -13.51 7.58 1.91
C LYS A 31 -12.12 7.01 2.14
N PHE A 32 -11.97 5.70 2.08
CA PHE A 32 -10.71 5.00 2.28
C PHE A 32 -9.74 5.28 1.13
N MET A 33 -10.19 5.11 -0.12
CA MET A 33 -9.37 5.35 -1.31
C MET A 33 -8.98 6.82 -1.43
N ALA A 34 -9.92 7.75 -1.19
CA ALA A 34 -9.58 9.18 -1.14
C ALA A 34 -8.49 9.47 -0.11
N LYS A 35 -8.49 8.76 1.02
CA LYS A 35 -7.46 8.91 2.05
C LYS A 35 -6.13 8.26 1.66
N VAL A 36 -6.15 7.09 1.01
CA VAL A 36 -4.96 6.44 0.44
C VAL A 36 -4.30 7.33 -0.59
N GLU A 37 -5.07 7.91 -1.52
CA GLU A 37 -4.56 8.83 -2.55
C GLU A 37 -3.98 10.12 -1.96
N SER A 38 -4.64 10.69 -0.94
CA SER A 38 -4.17 11.89 -0.24
C SER A 38 -2.95 11.67 0.67
N THR A 39 -2.49 10.43 0.82
CA THR A 39 -1.42 10.07 1.74
C THR A 39 -0.07 10.52 1.21
N ARG A 40 0.69 11.21 2.06
CA ARG A 40 2.04 11.68 1.75
C ARG A 40 3.07 10.59 2.03
N ILE A 41 3.92 10.28 1.05
CA ILE A 41 4.97 9.25 1.15
C ILE A 41 6.31 9.92 0.86
N GLY A 42 7.35 9.61 1.64
CA GLY A 42 8.67 10.23 1.43
C GLY A 42 9.63 9.95 2.58
N ASN A 43 10.88 10.43 2.45
CA ASN A 43 11.88 10.24 3.50
C ASN A 43 11.50 11.02 4.79
N SER A 44 11.08 10.29 5.82
CA SER A 44 10.62 10.87 7.10
C SER A 44 11.71 11.59 7.90
N SER A 45 12.99 11.39 7.57
CA SER A 45 14.09 12.14 8.19
C SER A 45 14.24 13.55 7.61
N VAL A 46 13.68 13.79 6.42
CA VAL A 46 13.78 15.06 5.69
C VAL A 46 12.45 15.79 5.65
N TYR A 47 11.35 15.07 5.41
CA TYR A 47 10.03 15.62 5.25
C TYR A 47 9.14 15.33 6.47
N LYS A 48 8.45 16.35 6.95
CA LYS A 48 7.42 16.20 7.99
C LYS A 48 6.11 15.69 7.40
N ASP A 49 5.30 15.06 8.23
CA ASP A 49 3.93 14.61 7.89
C ASP A 49 3.85 13.61 6.74
N VAL A 50 4.89 12.77 6.58
CA VAL A 50 4.84 11.58 5.71
C VAL A 50 4.32 10.38 6.49
N LEU A 51 3.49 9.54 5.86
CA LEU A 51 2.92 8.36 6.50
C LEU A 51 3.94 7.24 6.67
N TYR A 52 4.78 7.02 5.65
CA TYR A 52 5.88 6.07 5.69
C TYR A 52 7.00 6.46 4.70
N GLY A 53 8.19 5.92 4.97
CA GLY A 53 9.40 6.12 4.16
C GLY A 53 9.82 4.87 3.39
N PRO A 54 11.07 4.79 2.93
CA PRO A 54 11.53 3.66 2.15
C PRO A 54 11.54 2.36 2.99
N MET A 55 11.49 1.23 2.31
CA MET A 55 11.73 -0.08 2.89
C MET A 55 13.15 -0.15 3.48
N LEU A 56 13.32 -1.02 4.49
CA LEU A 56 14.59 -1.18 5.19
C LEU A 56 15.74 -1.66 4.28
N SER A 57 15.41 -2.40 3.22
CA SER A 57 16.38 -2.85 2.21
C SER A 57 15.69 -3.24 0.91
N GLU A 58 16.49 -3.42 -0.14
CA GLU A 58 16.01 -3.95 -1.43
C GLU A 58 15.39 -5.34 -1.30
N LYS A 59 15.89 -6.17 -0.38
CA LYS A 59 15.32 -7.51 -0.16
C LYS A 59 13.85 -7.42 0.24
N TYR A 60 13.53 -6.57 1.22
CA TYR A 60 12.14 -6.35 1.63
C TYR A 60 11.29 -5.75 0.51
N GLY A 61 11.88 -4.91 -0.34
CA GLY A 61 11.20 -4.42 -1.54
C GLY A 61 10.86 -5.55 -2.53
N LYS A 62 11.81 -6.45 -2.81
CA LYS A 62 11.58 -7.59 -3.70
C LYS A 62 10.54 -8.55 -3.14
N ASP A 63 10.61 -8.84 -1.84
CA ASP A 63 9.64 -9.69 -1.15
C ASP A 63 8.21 -9.07 -1.23
N PHE A 64 8.10 -7.75 -1.02
CA PHE A 64 6.83 -7.03 -1.17
C PHE A 64 6.26 -7.13 -2.59
N LEU A 65 7.08 -6.86 -3.61
CA LEU A 65 6.66 -6.95 -5.01
C LEU A 65 6.26 -8.37 -5.41
N SER A 66 6.94 -9.39 -4.88
CA SER A 66 6.55 -10.79 -5.08
C SER A 66 5.18 -11.10 -4.48
N GLY A 67 4.85 -10.54 -3.31
CA GLY A 67 3.52 -10.66 -2.71
C GLY A 67 2.44 -9.96 -3.53
N VAL A 68 2.73 -8.74 -4.02
CA VAL A 68 1.82 -8.00 -4.90
C VAL A 68 1.57 -8.75 -6.20
N GLU A 69 2.61 -9.33 -6.81
CA GLU A 69 2.49 -10.14 -8.03
C GLU A 69 1.62 -11.39 -7.80
N MET A 70 1.84 -12.09 -6.68
CA MET A 70 1.02 -13.24 -6.30
C MET A 70 -0.45 -12.87 -6.12
N ALA A 71 -0.72 -11.73 -5.48
CA ALA A 71 -2.07 -11.20 -5.29
C ALA A 71 -2.71 -10.80 -6.62
N ASN A 72 -2.00 -10.07 -7.49
CA ASN A 72 -2.47 -9.67 -8.83
C ASN A 72 -2.91 -10.86 -9.69
N GLN A 73 -2.22 -12.00 -9.60
CA GLN A 73 -2.57 -13.21 -10.36
C GLN A 73 -3.88 -13.85 -9.91
N ARG A 74 -4.35 -13.55 -8.70
CA ARG A 74 -5.48 -14.23 -8.04
C ARG A 74 -6.63 -13.29 -7.67
N SER A 75 -6.39 -11.99 -7.57
CA SER A 75 -7.39 -10.95 -7.34
C SER A 75 -7.91 -10.39 -8.65
N GLN A 76 -9.20 -10.08 -8.74
CA GLN A 76 -9.77 -9.43 -9.93
C GLN A 76 -9.43 -7.93 -10.02
N THR A 77 -9.13 -7.28 -8.89
CA THR A 77 -8.98 -5.82 -8.83
C THR A 77 -7.87 -5.39 -7.86
N ASN A 78 -6.84 -4.71 -8.39
CA ASN A 78 -5.81 -4.00 -7.64
C ASN A 78 -5.96 -2.51 -7.89
N LEU A 79 -6.16 -1.73 -6.83
CA LEU A 79 -6.36 -0.28 -6.89
C LEU A 79 -5.07 0.52 -6.62
N GLY A 80 -3.93 -0.15 -6.51
CA GLY A 80 -2.62 0.48 -6.27
C GLY A 80 -1.76 0.57 -7.54
N PRO A 81 -0.94 1.63 -7.69
CA PRO A 81 -0.07 1.79 -8.85
C PRO A 81 1.11 0.82 -8.81
N ARG A 82 1.51 0.30 -9.98
CA ARG A 82 2.72 -0.53 -10.11
C ARG A 82 3.96 0.34 -9.96
N ARG A 83 4.92 -0.09 -9.12
CA ARG A 83 6.22 0.57 -9.03
C ARG A 83 7.12 0.12 -10.19
N ASP A 84 7.21 0.93 -11.22
CA ASP A 84 8.15 0.71 -12.34
C ASP A 84 9.34 1.69 -12.27
N SER A 85 9.09 2.97 -11.96
CA SER A 85 10.10 4.04 -11.82
C SER A 85 9.49 5.26 -11.08
N ASN A 86 10.21 6.39 -10.97
CA ASN A 86 9.65 7.70 -10.51
C ASN A 86 8.38 8.12 -11.30
N GLU A 87 8.15 7.55 -12.49
CA GLU A 87 7.03 7.91 -13.38
C GLU A 87 5.66 7.53 -12.83
N ASN A 88 5.58 6.49 -11.99
CA ASN A 88 4.32 6.03 -11.37
C ASN A 88 4.23 6.41 -9.88
N ALA A 89 4.97 7.43 -9.45
CA ALA A 89 4.89 7.89 -8.07
C ALA A 89 3.50 8.48 -7.76
N PRO A 90 2.91 8.17 -6.58
CA PRO A 90 1.70 8.83 -6.12
C PRO A 90 1.87 10.35 -6.15
N LEU A 91 0.79 11.07 -6.47
CA LEU A 91 0.79 12.53 -6.58
C LEU A 91 1.37 13.24 -5.34
N ASN A 92 1.19 12.64 -4.17
CA ASN A 92 1.64 13.16 -2.88
C ASN A 92 3.00 12.60 -2.42
N PHE A 93 3.75 11.93 -3.31
CA PHE A 93 5.13 11.53 -3.04
C PHE A 93 6.04 12.77 -2.98
N VAL A 94 6.95 12.79 -2.00
CA VAL A 94 7.92 13.89 -1.82
C VAL A 94 9.34 13.36 -1.70
N GLY A 95 10.23 13.98 -2.48
CA GLY A 95 11.64 13.59 -2.60
C GLY A 95 11.92 12.90 -3.94
N ASP A 96 12.97 12.08 -3.96
CA ASP A 96 13.34 11.27 -5.12
C ASP A 96 13.21 9.78 -4.77
N ALA A 97 12.39 9.04 -5.53
CA ALA A 97 12.20 7.61 -5.27
C ALA A 97 13.41 6.77 -5.68
N SER A 98 14.43 7.36 -6.31
CA SER A 98 15.72 6.74 -6.58
C SER A 98 16.62 6.67 -5.34
N GLU A 99 16.41 7.55 -4.34
CA GLU A 99 17.21 7.60 -3.10
C GLU A 99 16.84 6.48 -2.11
N GLY A 100 15.84 5.66 -2.41
CA GLY A 100 15.41 4.60 -1.52
C GLY A 100 14.44 3.59 -2.13
N VAL A 101 14.14 2.54 -1.37
CA VAL A 101 13.25 1.47 -1.80
C VAL A 101 11.81 1.80 -1.39
N PHE A 102 11.18 2.78 -2.04
CA PHE A 102 9.78 3.16 -1.76
C PHE A 102 8.79 2.20 -2.40
N MET A 103 7.75 1.76 -1.67
CA MET A 103 6.67 0.96 -2.26
C MET A 103 5.34 1.69 -2.19
N TRP A 104 4.55 1.57 -3.23
CA TRP A 104 3.24 2.21 -3.32
C TRP A 104 2.17 1.39 -2.59
N PRO A 105 1.14 2.06 -2.05
CA PRO A 105 0.07 1.36 -1.38
C PRO A 105 -0.73 0.54 -2.41
N HIS A 106 -0.91 -0.75 -2.13
CA HIS A 106 -1.81 -1.63 -2.89
C HIS A 106 -3.05 -1.96 -2.06
N VAL A 107 -4.21 -1.90 -2.70
CA VAL A 107 -5.50 -2.26 -2.12
C VAL A 107 -6.14 -3.27 -3.06
N PHE A 108 -6.34 -4.48 -2.56
CA PHE A 108 -7.04 -5.55 -3.26
C PHE A 108 -8.45 -5.64 -2.71
N VAL A 109 -9.44 -5.73 -3.60
CA VAL A 109 -10.85 -5.90 -3.24
C VAL A 109 -11.34 -7.29 -3.66
N ASP A 110 -12.47 -7.71 -3.10
CA ASP A 110 -13.09 -9.01 -3.36
C ASP A 110 -12.19 -10.22 -3.02
N VAL A 111 -11.39 -10.08 -1.96
CA VAL A 111 -10.53 -11.16 -1.44
C VAL A 111 -11.36 -12.13 -0.59
N THR A 112 -11.17 -13.43 -0.81
CA THR A 112 -11.88 -14.51 -0.13
C THR A 112 -10.94 -15.39 0.69
N GLU A 113 -11.48 -16.14 1.66
CA GLU A 113 -10.71 -16.98 2.60
C GLU A 113 -9.90 -18.10 1.93
N ASP A 114 -10.25 -18.50 0.71
CA ASP A 114 -9.55 -19.51 -0.09
C ASP A 114 -8.29 -18.96 -0.79
N MET A 115 -8.06 -17.65 -0.74
CA MET A 115 -6.86 -17.03 -1.30
C MET A 115 -5.69 -17.10 -0.30
N GLU A 116 -4.52 -17.61 -0.73
CA GLU A 116 -3.32 -17.81 0.12
C GLU A 116 -2.80 -16.55 0.83
N PHE A 117 -3.19 -15.35 0.37
CA PHE A 117 -2.80 -14.06 0.95
C PHE A 117 -3.87 -13.44 1.85
N PHE A 118 -4.97 -14.17 2.10
CA PHE A 118 -5.96 -13.90 3.13
C PHE A 118 -5.55 -14.68 4.40
N PRO A 119 -4.77 -14.10 5.33
CA PRO A 119 -4.39 -14.75 6.59
C PRO A 119 -5.57 -15.07 7.51
#